data_AF-A0A9P9FMG0-F1
#
_entry.id   AF-A0A9P9FMG0-F1
#
_cell.length_a   1.000
_cell.length_b   1.000
_cell.length_c   1.000
_cell.angle_alpha   90.00
_cell.angle_beta   90.00
_cell.angle_gamma   90.00
#
_symmetry.space_group_name_H-M   'P 1'
#
loop_
_entity.id
_entity.type
_entity.pdbx_description
1 polymer ?
#
loop_
_entity_poly.entity_id
_entity_poly.type
_entity_poly.pdbx_seq_one_letter_code
_entity_poly.pdbx_strand_id
1 'polypeptide(L)'
;MALQEAPVAEPEVRGFGHWFHENQHWCLTIDRPPPKGLDAWFYKNFETDKIPQVEDKHKYFSCLFTPFENKALRTGITGLYGCTALVILSKNGVLIAHLQQSVMNTKKSSEFQDLAIDELKKEILANQLNKPHDSGLQVVIYTYVTGGNNDKISLSHGPTVQSLMDELPKLIPGLSQNRIQVYPYRSSKHRLEAHEFSKGKLIVSYNPEAGRGISGCEVWAGSVFGSRRELTSNEITTPIMHYCWKKPQWKDQKPAEKEHGITTREITDTAVEQPQQTCQHPIVTASEVNEYRQQGSRKRDLIRFERFSKEIGRRHFVFLVDDSESMHEHSSQVADTAQALMWIIERLDVDGIDLRFASDPDNSHRSLNFVSRVLAKMSMSPNSKGGESGRLANMIRQIPNSAPKMACSLQAAFDAIISEQRVFKKSRQVCIIVFRKGVWRAEVDNRNSRREPVDDLFNTHKPCIDFSFRFVNFEDDSSKTPETVLIEGYLWNMGRGQ
;
A
#
# COMPACT_ATOMS: atom_id res chain seq x y z
N MET A 1 -12.62 25.45 79.97
CA MET A 1 -11.44 25.54 79.09
C MET A 1 -11.15 24.13 78.58
N ALA A 2 -11.16 23.95 77.26
CA ALA A 2 -10.79 22.76 76.47
C ALA A 2 -11.54 21.43 76.76
N LEU A 3 -12.38 21.02 75.81
CA LEU A 3 -12.69 19.61 75.52
C LEU A 3 -12.03 19.28 74.18
N GLN A 4 -11.22 18.22 74.19
CA GLN A 4 -10.40 17.76 73.08
C GLN A 4 -11.14 16.58 72.42
N GLU A 5 -11.61 16.76 71.19
CA GLU A 5 -12.26 15.70 70.41
C GLU A 5 -11.22 14.88 69.61
N ALA A 6 -11.43 13.57 69.59
CA ALA A 6 -10.57 12.59 68.94
C ALA A 6 -10.74 12.60 67.40
N PRO A 7 -9.68 12.33 66.61
CA PRO A 7 -9.76 12.34 65.16
C PRO A 7 -10.45 11.09 64.61
N VAL A 8 -11.39 11.32 63.69
CA VAL A 8 -12.09 10.31 62.89
C VAL A 8 -11.19 9.84 61.75
N ALA A 9 -11.08 8.52 61.57
CA ALA A 9 -10.29 7.89 60.52
C ALA A 9 -10.95 8.05 59.14
N GLU A 10 -10.17 8.48 58.15
CA GLU A 10 -10.55 8.47 56.73
C GLU A 10 -10.35 7.05 56.12
N PRO A 11 -11.23 6.60 55.21
CA PRO A 11 -11.07 5.30 54.57
C PRO A 11 -10.00 5.33 53.47
N GLU A 12 -9.06 4.38 53.55
CA GLU A 12 -8.06 4.08 52.54
C GLU A 12 -8.69 3.80 51.16
N VAL A 13 -8.48 4.70 50.20
CA VAL A 13 -8.70 4.41 48.78
C VAL A 13 -7.48 3.67 48.24
N ARG A 14 -7.63 2.35 48.07
CA ARG A 14 -6.63 1.50 47.41
C ARG A 14 -6.48 1.92 45.94
N GLY A 15 -5.34 2.54 45.63
CA GLY A 15 -4.94 2.86 44.26
C GLY A 15 -4.69 1.59 43.44
N PHE A 16 -5.51 1.35 42.44
CA PHE A 16 -5.16 0.47 41.33
C PHE A 16 -4.21 1.22 40.40
N GLY A 17 -2.92 0.89 40.47
CA GLY A 17 -1.92 1.34 39.52
C GLY A 17 -2.21 0.73 38.14
N HIS A 18 -2.78 1.53 37.24
CA HIS A 18 -2.84 1.20 35.82
C HIS A 18 -1.46 1.43 35.20
N TRP A 19 -0.76 0.33 34.95
CA TRP A 19 0.33 0.27 33.98
C TRP A 19 -0.26 0.45 32.58
N PHE A 20 -0.22 1.68 32.06
CA PHE A 20 -0.37 1.91 30.62
C PHE A 20 0.99 1.67 29.97
N HIS A 21 1.22 0.46 29.48
CA HIS A 21 2.17 0.27 28.38
C HIS A 21 1.50 0.81 27.11
N GLU A 22 1.86 2.03 26.71
CA GLU A 22 1.59 2.55 25.37
C GLU A 22 2.44 1.77 24.34
N ASN A 23 2.00 0.56 24.02
CA ASN A 23 2.45 -0.13 22.81
C ASN A 23 1.59 0.36 21.64
N GLN A 24 1.86 1.59 21.18
CA GLN A 24 1.41 2.03 19.85
C GLN A 24 2.26 1.30 18.79
N HIS A 25 1.90 0.06 18.49
CA HIS A 25 2.35 -0.60 17.27
C HIS A 25 1.57 0.00 16.09
N TRP A 26 2.09 1.10 15.56
CA TRP A 26 1.71 1.61 14.25
C TRP A 26 2.05 0.52 13.24
N CYS A 27 1.06 -0.16 12.66
CA CYS A 27 1.29 -0.93 11.43
C CYS A 27 1.60 0.09 10.32
N LEU A 28 2.86 0.49 10.24
CA LEU A 28 3.35 1.42 9.23
C LEU A 28 3.33 0.69 7.90
N THR A 29 2.30 0.92 7.09
CA THR A 29 2.46 0.79 5.64
C THR A 29 3.56 1.75 5.21
N ILE A 30 4.37 1.39 4.21
CA ILE A 30 5.20 2.41 3.56
C ILE A 30 4.24 3.53 3.15
N ASP A 31 4.49 4.74 3.63
CA ASP A 31 3.69 5.92 3.27
C ASP A 31 3.87 6.13 1.77
N ARG A 32 2.77 6.01 1.04
CA ARG A 32 2.75 6.14 -0.40
C ARG A 32 2.08 7.47 -0.77
N PRO A 33 2.50 8.09 -1.87
CA PRO A 33 1.78 9.23 -2.41
C PRO A 33 0.31 8.83 -2.66
N PRO A 34 -0.67 9.66 -2.24
CA PRO A 34 -2.06 9.40 -2.61
C PRO A 34 -2.22 9.55 -4.13
N PRO A 35 -3.28 8.96 -4.73
CA PRO A 35 -3.57 9.17 -6.14
C PRO A 35 -3.55 10.66 -6.48
N LYS A 36 -2.83 11.05 -7.54
CA LYS A 36 -2.62 12.45 -7.96
C LYS A 36 -1.82 13.34 -6.99
N GLY A 37 -1.39 12.84 -5.84
CA GLY A 37 -0.73 13.63 -4.81
C GLY A 37 0.77 13.45 -4.72
N LEU A 38 1.43 12.91 -5.76
CA LEU A 38 2.88 12.64 -5.72
C LEU A 38 3.70 13.91 -5.41
N ASP A 39 3.41 15.03 -6.08
CA ASP A 39 4.17 16.26 -5.86
C ASP A 39 3.91 16.87 -4.47
N ALA A 40 2.66 16.87 -4.03
CA ALA A 40 2.29 17.30 -2.67
C ALA A 40 2.91 16.37 -1.61
N TRP A 41 3.00 15.08 -1.89
CA TRP A 41 3.65 14.09 -1.04
C TRP A 41 5.15 14.33 -0.98
N PHE A 42 5.82 14.58 -2.10
CA PHE A 42 7.23 14.98 -2.12
C PHE A 42 7.47 16.27 -1.33
N TYR A 43 6.63 17.29 -1.54
CA TYR A 43 6.69 18.56 -0.82
C TYR A 43 6.60 18.34 0.69
N LYS A 44 5.59 17.60 1.15
CA LYS A 44 5.42 17.25 2.57
C LYS A 44 6.66 16.53 3.11
N ASN A 45 7.13 15.51 2.41
CA ASN A 45 8.27 14.69 2.88
C ASN A 45 9.58 15.47 2.96
N PHE A 46 9.86 16.34 1.99
CA PHE A 46 11.12 17.08 1.96
C PHE A 46 11.09 18.34 2.82
N GLU A 47 10.00 19.11 2.80
CA GLU A 47 9.92 20.41 3.49
C GLU A 47 9.39 20.27 4.93
N THR A 48 8.40 19.40 5.15
CA THR A 48 7.78 19.26 6.48
C THR A 48 8.53 18.24 7.33
N ASP A 49 8.80 17.05 6.77
CA ASP A 49 9.36 15.94 7.55
C ASP A 49 10.90 15.97 7.66
N LYS A 50 11.56 16.90 6.94
CA LYS A 50 13.03 17.10 6.95
C LYS A 50 13.82 15.80 6.84
N ILE A 51 13.42 14.95 5.89
CA ILE A 51 14.14 13.68 5.66
C ILE A 51 15.61 13.98 5.30
N PRO A 52 16.57 13.12 5.69
CA PRO A 52 17.95 13.24 5.24
C PRO A 52 18.04 13.37 3.72
N GLN A 53 18.83 14.33 3.25
CA GLN A 53 19.00 14.63 1.84
C GLN A 53 20.47 14.60 1.47
N VAL A 54 20.77 14.23 0.22
CA VAL A 54 22.08 14.49 -0.37
C VAL A 54 22.27 16.00 -0.44
N GLU A 55 23.09 16.54 0.45
CA GLU A 55 23.49 17.95 0.40
C GLU A 55 24.56 18.15 -0.67
N ASP A 56 24.43 19.20 -1.47
CA ASP A 56 25.43 19.59 -2.47
C ASP A 56 26.68 20.19 -1.81
N LYS A 57 27.45 19.35 -1.11
CA LYS A 57 28.68 19.76 -0.40
C LYS A 57 29.83 20.01 -1.36
N HIS A 58 29.90 19.26 -2.45
CA HIS A 58 30.87 19.50 -3.51
C HIS A 58 30.15 19.95 -4.78
N LYS A 59 30.85 20.83 -5.50
CA LYS A 59 30.39 21.43 -6.76
C LYS A 59 30.08 20.41 -7.87
N TYR A 60 30.45 19.14 -7.70
CA TYR A 60 30.51 18.19 -8.80
C TYR A 60 29.84 16.85 -8.48
N PHE A 61 30.08 16.32 -7.29
CA PHE A 61 29.59 15.02 -6.84
C PHE A 61 29.27 15.08 -5.36
N SER A 62 28.06 14.70 -4.98
CA SER A 62 27.70 14.55 -3.59
C SER A 62 27.06 13.19 -3.37
N CYS A 63 27.22 12.59 -2.21
CA CYS A 63 26.58 11.32 -1.90
C CYS A 63 26.18 11.25 -0.43
N LEU A 64 25.22 10.38 -0.16
CA LEU A 64 24.73 10.08 1.16
C LEU A 64 24.47 8.59 1.26
N PHE A 65 25.21 7.91 2.14
CA PHE A 65 24.81 6.59 2.60
C PHE A 65 23.91 6.72 3.82
N THR A 66 22.76 6.04 3.80
CA THR A 66 21.86 5.96 4.94
C THR A 66 21.68 4.49 5.34
N PRO A 67 22.16 4.07 6.53
CA PRO A 67 22.01 2.70 6.99
C PRO A 67 20.55 2.38 7.34
N PHE A 68 20.16 1.13 7.12
CA PHE A 68 18.86 0.60 7.50
C PHE A 68 18.91 0.07 8.94
N GLU A 69 18.67 0.95 9.91
CA GLU A 69 18.82 0.65 11.33
C GLU A 69 17.52 0.19 12.01
N ASN A 70 16.94 -0.96 11.66
CA ASN A 70 15.72 -1.52 12.30
C ASN A 70 14.56 -0.51 12.55
N LYS A 71 14.58 0.64 11.88
CA LYS A 71 13.68 1.78 12.06
C LYS A 71 13.21 2.23 10.69
N ALA A 72 11.95 2.63 10.60
CA ALA A 72 11.43 3.21 9.37
C ALA A 72 12.26 4.46 9.02
N LEU A 73 12.60 4.58 7.74
CA LEU A 73 13.47 5.63 7.24
C LEU A 73 12.91 6.17 5.93
N ARG A 74 13.11 7.47 5.69
CA ARG A 74 13.05 8.07 4.36
C ARG A 74 14.32 8.88 4.12
N THR A 75 14.82 8.85 2.91
CA THR A 75 15.98 9.65 2.47
C THR A 75 15.82 9.94 1.00
N GLY A 76 16.45 10.98 0.49
CA GLY A 76 16.23 11.34 -0.91
C GLY A 76 17.12 12.42 -1.46
N ILE A 77 16.75 12.86 -2.65
CA ILE A 77 17.35 13.99 -3.33
C ILE A 77 16.27 14.77 -4.09
N THR A 78 16.36 16.09 -4.02
CA THR A 78 15.49 17.02 -4.76
C THR A 78 16.29 17.83 -5.76
N GLY A 79 15.60 18.48 -6.70
CA GLY A 79 16.24 19.49 -7.54
C GLY A 79 17.30 18.91 -8.44
N LEU A 80 17.01 17.81 -9.13
CA LEU A 80 18.01 17.25 -10.04
C LEU A 80 18.25 18.13 -11.26
N TYR A 81 17.38 19.06 -11.69
CA TYR A 81 17.70 20.12 -12.68
C TYR A 81 18.58 19.74 -13.90
N GLY A 82 18.52 18.51 -14.40
CA GLY A 82 19.40 18.03 -15.48
C GLY A 82 20.59 17.18 -15.05
N CYS A 83 20.85 17.06 -13.75
CA CYS A 83 21.77 16.17 -13.07
C CYS A 83 21.33 14.70 -13.17
N THR A 84 22.23 13.81 -12.75
CA THR A 84 21.98 12.38 -12.65
C THR A 84 22.06 11.96 -11.19
N ALA A 85 21.10 11.16 -10.73
CA ALA A 85 21.16 10.49 -9.45
C ALA A 85 21.46 8.99 -9.63
N LEU A 86 22.31 8.44 -8.78
CA LEU A 86 22.56 7.00 -8.68
C LEU A 86 22.06 6.53 -7.32
N VAL A 87 21.28 5.45 -7.31
CA VAL A 87 20.77 4.82 -6.09
C VAL A 87 21.25 3.37 -6.06
N ILE A 88 21.98 3.00 -5.00
CA ILE A 88 22.37 1.63 -4.70
C ILE A 88 21.62 1.19 -3.45
N LEU A 89 20.67 0.28 -3.61
CA LEU A 89 19.95 -0.35 -2.51
C LEU A 89 20.64 -1.66 -2.13
N SER A 90 20.83 -1.87 -0.83
CA SER A 90 21.36 -3.09 -0.24
C SER A 90 20.52 -3.50 0.95
N LYS A 91 20.82 -4.66 1.55
CA LYS A 91 20.19 -5.04 2.84
C LYS A 91 20.63 -4.15 4.00
N ASN A 92 21.79 -3.51 3.89
CA ASN A 92 22.39 -2.73 4.97
C ASN A 92 21.99 -1.25 4.94
N GLY A 93 21.47 -0.77 3.82
CA GLY A 93 21.19 0.65 3.63
C GLY A 93 21.05 1.03 2.18
N VAL A 94 20.95 2.34 1.96
CA VAL A 94 20.87 2.97 0.65
C VAL A 94 21.98 3.99 0.48
N LEU A 95 22.69 3.92 -0.66
CA LEU A 95 23.58 4.98 -1.12
C LEU A 95 22.87 5.78 -2.21
N ILE A 96 22.74 7.09 -2.04
CA ILE A 96 22.27 8.01 -3.07
C ILE A 96 23.42 8.94 -3.44
N ALA A 97 23.78 8.98 -4.71
CA ALA A 97 24.78 9.90 -5.26
C ALA A 97 24.14 10.87 -6.26
N HIS A 98 24.62 12.11 -6.25
CA HIS A 98 24.21 13.22 -7.10
C HIS A 98 25.38 13.66 -7.98
N LEU A 99 25.21 13.56 -9.29
CA LEU A 99 26.18 13.99 -10.29
C LEU A 99 25.66 15.24 -10.99
N GLN A 100 26.30 16.38 -10.76
CA GLN A 100 25.78 17.67 -11.21
C GLN A 100 25.93 17.90 -12.73
N GLN A 101 24.92 18.52 -13.36
CA GLN A 101 24.91 18.75 -14.82
C GLN A 101 26.02 19.68 -15.31
N SER A 102 26.30 20.73 -14.54
CA SER A 102 27.23 21.82 -14.92
C SER A 102 28.61 21.29 -15.31
N VAL A 103 28.99 20.12 -14.78
CA VAL A 103 30.29 19.47 -14.96
C VAL A 103 30.30 18.55 -16.16
N MET A 104 29.21 17.79 -16.35
CA MET A 104 29.07 16.81 -17.43
C MET A 104 29.13 17.47 -18.82
N ASN A 105 28.78 18.75 -18.92
CA ASN A 105 28.82 19.52 -20.16
C ASN A 105 30.19 20.16 -20.47
N THR A 106 31.20 20.04 -19.60
CA THR A 106 32.52 20.64 -19.84
C THR A 106 33.44 19.70 -20.62
N LYS A 107 34.44 20.24 -21.34
CA LYS A 107 35.48 19.45 -22.04
C LYS A 107 36.32 18.54 -21.13
N LYS A 108 36.09 18.58 -19.81
CA LYS A 108 36.73 17.75 -18.78
C LYS A 108 35.84 16.56 -18.35
N SER A 109 34.91 16.13 -19.20
CA SER A 109 33.93 15.10 -18.85
C SER A 109 34.58 13.77 -18.46
N SER A 110 35.72 13.39 -19.07
CA SER A 110 36.46 12.18 -18.68
C SER A 110 37.09 12.31 -17.29
N GLU A 111 37.79 13.41 -17.00
CA GLU A 111 38.37 13.67 -15.67
C GLU A 111 37.29 13.69 -14.58
N PHE A 112 36.12 14.26 -14.88
CA PHE A 112 34.98 14.24 -13.98
C PHE A 112 34.40 12.84 -13.77
N GLN A 113 34.27 12.05 -14.84
CA GLN A 113 33.81 10.66 -14.74
C GLN A 113 34.74 9.87 -13.83
N ASP A 114 36.05 9.97 -14.04
CA ASP A 114 37.05 9.28 -13.23
C ASP A 114 36.95 9.71 -11.75
N LEU A 115 36.87 11.02 -11.48
CA LEU A 115 36.71 11.54 -10.12
C LEU A 115 35.41 11.06 -9.45
N ALA A 116 34.28 11.12 -10.17
CA ALA A 116 32.99 10.68 -9.64
C ALA A 116 32.97 9.17 -9.37
N ILE A 117 33.58 8.37 -10.24
CA ILE A 117 33.73 6.92 -10.07
C ILE A 117 34.65 6.61 -8.90
N ASP A 118 35.75 7.34 -8.73
CA ASP A 118 36.68 7.16 -7.62
C ASP A 118 36.05 7.49 -6.27
N GLU A 119 35.31 8.60 -6.16
CA GLU A 119 34.56 8.93 -4.94
C GLU A 119 33.46 7.89 -4.67
N LEU A 120 32.71 7.49 -5.70
CA LEU A 120 31.70 6.44 -5.56
C LEU A 120 32.32 5.11 -5.12
N LYS A 121 33.50 4.76 -5.62
CA LYS A 121 34.25 3.57 -5.22
C LYS A 121 34.63 3.63 -3.75
N LYS A 122 35.12 4.77 -3.26
CA LYS A 122 35.43 4.95 -1.82
C LYS A 122 34.19 4.69 -0.97
N GLU A 123 33.04 5.23 -1.36
CA GLU A 123 31.78 5.07 -0.63
C GLU A 123 31.22 3.65 -0.67
N ILE A 124 31.29 2.98 -1.83
CA ILE A 124 30.90 1.57 -1.96
C ILE A 124 31.74 0.69 -1.04
N LEU A 125 33.05 0.94 -0.97
CA LEU A 125 33.97 0.19 -0.11
C LEU A 125 33.75 0.50 1.37
N ALA A 126 33.63 1.77 1.74
CA ALA A 126 33.43 2.22 3.12
C ALA A 126 32.14 1.65 3.73
N ASN A 127 31.07 1.59 2.93
CA ASN A 127 29.76 1.10 3.35
C ASN A 127 29.54 -0.39 3.05
N GLN A 128 30.59 -1.10 2.62
CA GLN A 128 30.59 -2.56 2.39
C GLN A 128 29.51 -3.02 1.40
N LEU A 129 29.22 -2.20 0.38
CA LEU A 129 28.25 -2.49 -0.68
C LEU A 129 28.80 -3.44 -1.75
N ASN A 130 30.09 -3.81 -1.65
CA ASN A 130 30.80 -4.70 -2.56
C ASN A 130 30.86 -6.17 -2.07
N LYS A 131 30.02 -6.58 -1.12
CA LYS A 131 30.04 -7.96 -0.61
C LYS A 131 29.38 -8.92 -1.61
N PRO A 132 30.02 -10.05 -1.98
CA PRO A 132 29.58 -10.96 -3.05
C PRO A 132 28.24 -11.68 -2.78
N HIS A 133 27.67 -11.55 -1.58
CA HIS A 133 26.46 -12.26 -1.17
C HIS A 133 25.26 -11.34 -0.90
N ASP A 134 25.33 -10.06 -1.25
CA ASP A 134 24.11 -9.25 -1.24
C ASP A 134 23.28 -9.53 -2.51
N SER A 135 22.65 -10.70 -2.51
CA SER A 135 21.63 -11.11 -3.48
C SER A 135 20.47 -10.10 -3.60
N GLY A 136 20.34 -9.18 -2.64
CA GLY A 136 19.34 -8.12 -2.64
C GLY A 136 19.75 -6.81 -3.27
N LEU A 137 20.99 -6.68 -3.72
CA LEU A 137 21.47 -5.41 -4.24
C LEU A 137 20.75 -5.03 -5.54
N GLN A 138 20.25 -3.80 -5.59
CA GLN A 138 19.61 -3.20 -6.75
C GLN A 138 20.22 -1.83 -7.05
N VAL A 139 20.36 -1.51 -8.33
CA VAL A 139 20.95 -0.24 -8.76
C VAL A 139 20.02 0.46 -9.74
N VAL A 140 19.76 1.74 -9.47
CA VAL A 140 18.98 2.63 -10.33
C VAL A 140 19.81 3.86 -10.67
N ILE A 141 19.87 4.21 -11.95
CA ILE A 141 20.41 5.47 -12.46
C ILE A 141 19.24 6.32 -12.93
N TYR A 142 18.95 7.40 -12.22
CA TYR A 142 17.90 8.36 -12.57
C TYR A 142 18.52 9.57 -13.28
N THR A 143 18.31 9.71 -14.59
CA THR A 143 19.11 10.61 -15.44
C THR A 143 18.25 11.49 -16.35
N TYR A 144 18.75 12.70 -16.64
CA TYR A 144 18.08 13.66 -17.51
C TYR A 144 18.14 13.28 -19.00
N VAL A 145 17.07 13.58 -19.73
CA VAL A 145 17.01 13.42 -21.19
C VAL A 145 16.77 14.77 -21.88
N THR A 146 17.57 15.05 -22.91
CA THR A 146 17.54 16.31 -23.67
C THR A 146 16.52 16.33 -24.80
N GLY A 147 16.10 15.15 -25.26
CA GLY A 147 15.14 15.00 -26.34
C GLY A 147 15.01 13.53 -26.77
N GLY A 148 14.01 13.26 -27.60
CA GLY A 148 13.83 11.95 -28.21
C GLY A 148 12.62 11.95 -29.14
N ASN A 149 12.81 11.42 -30.34
CA ASN A 149 11.71 11.03 -31.22
C ASN A 149 11.21 9.65 -30.80
N ASN A 150 10.04 9.25 -31.32
CA ASN A 150 9.19 8.15 -30.85
C ASN A 150 9.88 6.81 -30.50
N ASP A 151 11.12 6.55 -30.96
CA ASP A 151 11.86 5.30 -30.74
C ASP A 151 13.27 5.46 -30.17
N LYS A 152 13.76 6.69 -29.93
CA LYS A 152 15.12 6.92 -29.41
C LYS A 152 15.14 8.02 -28.35
N ILE A 153 15.30 7.61 -27.10
CA ILE A 153 15.57 8.52 -25.98
C ILE A 153 17.06 8.88 -26.03
N SER A 154 17.37 10.18 -26.20
CA SER A 154 18.74 10.67 -26.06
C SER A 154 18.97 11.08 -24.61
N LEU A 155 19.81 10.32 -23.91
CA LEU A 155 20.28 10.70 -22.58
C LEU A 155 21.16 11.95 -22.70
N SER A 156 20.92 12.95 -21.85
CA SER A 156 21.78 14.14 -21.82
C SER A 156 23.22 13.79 -21.50
N HIS A 157 23.41 12.74 -20.70
CA HIS A 157 24.69 12.32 -20.13
C HIS A 157 24.99 10.86 -20.49
N GLY A 158 24.66 10.46 -21.72
CA GLY A 158 24.83 9.09 -22.21
C GLY A 158 26.20 8.48 -21.90
N PRO A 159 27.33 9.15 -22.21
CA PRO A 159 28.65 8.65 -21.87
C PRO A 159 28.85 8.40 -20.37
N THR A 160 28.42 9.33 -19.51
CA THR A 160 28.56 9.18 -18.04
C THR A 160 27.71 8.03 -17.51
N VAL A 161 26.47 7.90 -18.00
CA VAL A 161 25.59 6.77 -17.64
C VAL A 161 26.21 5.45 -18.09
N GLN A 162 26.79 5.41 -19.29
CA GLN A 162 27.48 4.22 -19.78
C GLN A 162 28.71 3.88 -18.93
N SER A 163 29.56 4.85 -18.59
CA SER A 163 30.71 4.64 -17.71
C SER A 163 30.28 4.09 -16.34
N LEU A 164 29.20 4.60 -15.75
CA LEU A 164 28.64 4.05 -14.51
C LEU A 164 28.18 2.60 -14.69
N MET A 165 27.49 2.29 -15.80
CA MET A 165 27.04 0.94 -16.10
C MET A 165 28.18 -0.06 -16.33
N ASP A 166 29.32 0.42 -16.82
CA ASP A 166 30.50 -0.41 -17.09
C ASP A 166 31.38 -0.60 -15.85
N GLU A 167 31.49 0.42 -14.98
CA GLU A 167 32.34 0.38 -13.78
C GLU A 167 31.67 -0.26 -12.57
N LEU A 168 30.37 -0.03 -12.35
CA LEU A 168 29.66 -0.57 -11.17
C LEU A 168 29.74 -2.11 -11.06
N PRO A 169 29.60 -2.90 -12.14
CA PRO A 169 29.82 -4.35 -12.10
C PRO A 169 31.22 -4.76 -11.64
N LYS A 170 32.25 -3.95 -11.91
CA LYS A 170 33.62 -4.20 -11.48
C LYS A 170 33.80 -3.91 -9.99
N LEU A 171 33.05 -2.95 -9.47
CA LEU A 171 33.09 -2.53 -8.06
C LEU A 171 32.23 -3.40 -7.14
N ILE A 172 31.15 -3.98 -7.67
CA ILE A 172 30.15 -4.73 -6.90
C ILE A 172 30.07 -6.17 -7.43
N PRO A 173 30.77 -7.14 -6.80
CA PRO A 173 30.73 -8.54 -7.19
C PRO A 173 29.29 -9.08 -7.28
N GLY A 174 28.95 -9.69 -8.42
CA GLY A 174 27.62 -10.25 -8.67
C GLY A 174 26.58 -9.26 -9.22
N LEU A 175 26.93 -7.98 -9.36
CA LEU A 175 26.13 -7.03 -10.12
C LEU A 175 26.47 -7.16 -11.61
N SER A 176 25.49 -7.54 -12.42
CA SER A 176 25.61 -7.53 -13.88
C SER A 176 24.99 -6.26 -14.46
N GLN A 177 25.46 -5.82 -15.62
CA GLN A 177 25.00 -4.57 -16.26
C GLN A 177 23.48 -4.55 -16.51
N ASN A 178 22.89 -5.69 -16.88
CA ASN A 178 21.43 -5.84 -17.07
C ASN A 178 20.60 -5.72 -15.78
N ARG A 179 21.24 -5.72 -14.60
CA ARG A 179 20.59 -5.47 -13.30
C ARG A 179 20.64 -4.00 -12.89
N ILE A 180 21.31 -3.15 -13.68
CA ILE A 180 21.33 -1.70 -13.50
C ILE A 180 20.18 -1.11 -14.30
N GLN A 181 19.22 -0.50 -13.62
CA GLN A 181 18.05 0.09 -14.27
C GLN A 181 18.31 1.58 -14.54
N VAL A 182 18.11 2.02 -15.78
CA VAL A 182 18.24 3.44 -16.16
C VAL A 182 16.85 4.04 -16.31
N TYR A 183 16.51 5.00 -15.44
CA TYR A 183 15.24 5.71 -15.45
C TYR A 183 15.43 7.13 -15.97
N PRO A 184 14.95 7.45 -17.18
CA PRO A 184 15.04 8.79 -17.73
C PRO A 184 14.02 9.75 -17.10
N TYR A 185 14.37 11.02 -16.96
CA TYR A 185 13.44 12.10 -16.63
C TYR A 185 13.63 13.34 -17.51
N ARG A 186 12.57 14.14 -17.65
CA ARG A 186 12.60 15.43 -18.37
C ARG A 186 12.35 16.59 -17.41
N SER A 187 12.83 17.75 -17.85
CA SER A 187 12.68 19.01 -17.15
C SER A 187 12.36 20.14 -18.13
N SER A 188 11.22 20.84 -17.93
CA SER A 188 10.86 22.00 -18.77
C SER A 188 11.70 23.25 -18.42
N LYS A 189 12.43 23.81 -19.38
CA LYS A 189 13.27 25.00 -19.12
C LYS A 189 12.53 26.20 -18.48
N HIS A 190 11.23 26.35 -18.72
CA HIS A 190 10.41 27.47 -18.22
C HIS A 190 9.90 27.34 -16.78
N ARG A 191 10.18 26.22 -16.10
CA ARG A 191 9.79 25.98 -14.69
C ARG A 191 10.99 25.64 -13.81
N LEU A 192 12.16 26.23 -14.09
CA LEU A 192 13.38 25.97 -13.32
C LEU A 192 13.40 26.75 -11.99
N GLU A 193 12.61 27.83 -11.89
CA GLU A 193 12.69 28.78 -10.77
C GLU A 193 11.67 28.51 -9.66
N ALA A 194 10.67 27.64 -9.88
CA ALA A 194 9.68 27.29 -8.86
C ALA A 194 10.10 26.00 -8.14
N HIS A 195 10.69 26.13 -6.94
CA HIS A 195 11.18 25.03 -6.10
C HIS A 195 10.13 23.92 -5.83
N GLU A 196 8.86 24.30 -5.70
CA GLU A 196 7.73 23.39 -5.48
C GLU A 196 7.60 22.35 -6.62
N PHE A 197 7.91 22.75 -7.86
CA PHE A 197 7.83 21.92 -9.07
C PHE A 197 9.21 21.41 -9.54
N SER A 198 10.23 21.49 -8.67
CA SER A 198 11.61 21.11 -9.03
C SER A 198 11.66 19.70 -9.63
N LYS A 199 12.45 19.59 -10.71
CA LYS A 199 12.35 18.48 -11.68
C LYS A 199 13.45 17.47 -11.46
N GLY A 200 13.02 16.22 -11.37
CA GLY A 200 13.77 15.11 -10.82
C GLY A 200 13.81 15.20 -9.29
N LYS A 201 12.92 14.46 -8.65
CA LYS A 201 12.96 14.19 -7.20
C LYS A 201 13.07 12.69 -7.01
N LEU A 202 13.73 12.25 -5.96
CA LEU A 202 13.80 10.84 -5.62
C LEU A 202 13.70 10.69 -4.11
N ILE A 203 12.76 9.87 -3.64
CA ILE A 203 12.66 9.45 -2.24
C ILE A 203 12.82 7.94 -2.18
N VAL A 204 13.69 7.49 -1.30
CA VAL A 204 13.78 6.11 -0.85
C VAL A 204 13.09 6.00 0.49
N SER A 205 12.17 5.06 0.60
CA SER A 205 11.42 4.75 1.82
C SER A 205 11.76 3.33 2.25
N TYR A 206 12.02 3.15 3.54
CA TYR A 206 12.41 1.89 4.16
C TYR A 206 11.52 1.61 5.36
N ASN A 207 11.05 0.37 5.47
CA ASN A 207 10.22 -0.09 6.58
C ASN A 207 10.74 -1.42 7.14
N PRO A 208 11.43 -1.44 8.29
CA PRO A 208 12.05 -2.64 8.86
C PRO A 208 11.04 -3.74 9.21
N GLU A 209 9.79 -3.34 9.49
CA GLU A 209 8.73 -4.27 9.86
C GLU A 209 8.16 -5.00 8.65
N ALA A 210 8.45 -4.52 7.45
CA ALA A 210 8.05 -5.15 6.21
C ALA A 210 8.55 -6.61 6.18
N GLY A 211 7.62 -7.50 5.88
CA GLY A 211 7.87 -8.91 5.72
C GLY A 211 6.66 -9.56 5.07
N ARG A 212 6.80 -10.82 4.65
CA ARG A 212 5.71 -11.62 4.07
C ARG A 212 5.08 -10.99 2.80
N GLY A 213 5.91 -10.53 1.87
CA GLY A 213 5.46 -10.04 0.55
C GLY A 213 5.22 -8.52 0.45
N ILE A 214 5.32 -7.80 1.57
CA ILE A 214 5.34 -6.33 1.57
C ILE A 214 6.75 -5.87 1.21
N SER A 215 6.87 -4.91 0.28
CA SER A 215 8.15 -4.28 -0.04
C SER A 215 8.71 -3.63 1.21
N GLY A 216 9.97 -3.94 1.50
CA GLY A 216 10.69 -3.34 2.60
C GLY A 216 11.28 -2.00 2.24
N CYS A 217 11.67 -1.84 0.97
CA CYS A 217 12.19 -0.60 0.45
C CYS A 217 11.48 -0.24 -0.86
N GLU A 218 11.12 1.02 -1.03
CA GLU A 218 10.51 1.56 -2.24
C GLU A 218 11.22 2.85 -2.65
N VAL A 219 11.54 2.98 -3.93
CA VAL A 219 12.11 4.18 -4.54
C VAL A 219 11.07 4.86 -5.40
N TRP A 220 10.78 6.09 -5.05
CA TRP A 220 9.82 6.96 -5.66
C TRP A 220 10.57 8.02 -6.45
N ALA A 221 10.22 8.20 -7.72
CA ALA A 221 10.78 9.26 -8.54
C ALA A 221 9.68 10.23 -8.97
N GLY A 222 9.91 11.51 -8.71
CA GLY A 222 9.07 12.63 -9.15
C GLY A 222 9.59 13.21 -10.46
N SER A 223 8.66 13.65 -11.31
CA SER A 223 8.84 14.11 -12.70
C SER A 223 9.11 13.02 -13.74
N VAL A 224 8.35 11.92 -13.71
CA VAL A 224 8.42 10.91 -14.76
C VAL A 224 7.67 11.42 -16.00
N PHE A 225 8.36 11.46 -17.15
CA PHE A 225 7.70 11.55 -18.44
C PHE A 225 7.60 10.14 -19.01
N GLY A 226 6.43 9.77 -19.53
CA GLY A 226 6.29 8.56 -20.32
C GLY A 226 7.02 8.74 -21.66
N SER A 227 7.03 7.71 -22.48
CA SER A 227 7.68 7.75 -23.80
C SER A 227 7.24 8.92 -24.70
N ARG A 228 6.06 9.52 -24.45
CA ARG A 228 5.44 10.53 -25.33
C ARG A 228 4.91 11.80 -24.66
N ARG A 229 4.74 11.84 -23.33
CA ARG A 229 4.14 12.97 -22.60
C ARG A 229 4.53 12.97 -21.12
N GLU A 230 4.32 14.10 -20.44
CA GLU A 230 4.36 14.15 -18.99
C GLU A 230 3.43 13.05 -18.46
N LEU A 231 3.94 12.15 -17.62
CA LEU A 231 3.03 11.26 -16.91
C LEU A 231 2.21 12.17 -16.01
N THR A 232 0.90 12.06 -16.13
CA THR A 232 -0.01 12.73 -15.22
C THR A 232 0.23 12.22 -13.82
N SER A 233 -0.15 12.99 -12.81
CA SER A 233 -0.10 12.54 -11.42
C SER A 233 -0.95 11.27 -11.17
N ASN A 234 -1.85 10.91 -12.09
CA ASN A 234 -2.57 9.62 -12.12
C ASN A 234 -1.69 8.43 -12.53
N GLU A 235 -0.68 8.68 -13.36
CA GLU A 235 0.20 7.65 -13.93
C GLU A 235 1.44 7.40 -13.06
N ILE A 236 1.75 8.31 -12.13
CA ILE A 236 2.90 8.22 -11.23
C ILE A 236 2.47 7.89 -9.79
N THR A 237 1.86 6.72 -9.60
CA THR A 237 1.48 6.21 -8.27
C THR A 237 2.25 4.94 -7.89
N THR A 238 3.24 4.55 -8.70
CA THR A 238 3.99 3.30 -8.53
C THR A 238 5.47 3.63 -8.30
N PRO A 239 6.14 2.98 -7.34
CA PRO A 239 7.57 3.17 -7.15
C PRO A 239 8.32 2.66 -8.38
N ILE A 240 9.38 3.38 -8.78
CA ILE A 240 10.22 2.96 -9.91
C ILE A 240 11.05 1.72 -9.57
N MET A 241 11.30 1.48 -8.28
CA MET A 241 11.98 0.29 -7.78
C MET A 241 11.39 -0.10 -6.44
N HIS A 242 11.18 -1.40 -6.23
CA HIS A 242 10.76 -1.94 -4.94
C HIS A 242 11.59 -3.18 -4.61
N TYR A 243 11.90 -3.33 -3.33
CA TYR A 243 12.66 -4.46 -2.83
C TYR A 243 11.94 -5.10 -1.64
N CYS A 244 11.69 -6.40 -1.75
CA CYS A 244 11.10 -7.19 -0.68
C CYS A 244 12.21 -8.06 -0.06
N TRP A 245 12.57 -7.81 1.20
CA TRP A 245 13.36 -8.81 1.92
C TRP A 245 12.44 -9.91 2.46
N LYS A 246 12.94 -11.15 2.40
CA LYS A 246 12.45 -12.18 3.31
C LYS A 246 12.92 -11.75 4.70
N LYS A 247 12.00 -11.54 5.65
CA LYS A 247 12.39 -11.31 7.06
C LYS A 247 13.44 -12.36 7.39
N PRO A 248 14.64 -11.98 7.86
CA PRO A 248 15.54 -12.96 8.42
C PRO A 248 14.72 -13.74 9.44
N GLN A 249 14.80 -15.07 9.43
CA GLN A 249 14.35 -15.82 10.59
C GLN A 249 15.32 -15.43 11.70
N TRP A 250 15.05 -14.30 12.38
CA TRP A 250 15.60 -14.03 13.69
C TRP A 250 14.99 -15.11 14.57
N LYS A 251 15.56 -16.32 14.51
CA LYS A 251 15.53 -17.19 15.67
C LYS A 251 16.16 -16.34 16.76
N ASP A 252 15.49 -16.24 17.89
CA ASP A 252 16.03 -15.67 19.11
C ASP A 252 17.33 -16.42 19.46
N GLN A 253 18.42 -16.08 18.79
CA GLN A 253 19.74 -16.56 19.12
C GLN A 253 20.14 -15.75 20.33
N LYS A 254 19.80 -16.30 21.51
CA LYS A 254 20.62 -16.07 22.70
C LYS A 254 22.09 -16.17 22.28
N PRO A 255 22.96 -15.25 22.72
CA PRO A 255 24.37 -15.34 22.41
C PRO A 255 24.89 -16.67 22.95
N ALA A 256 25.18 -17.61 22.04
CA ALA A 256 25.82 -18.86 22.39
C ALA A 256 27.28 -18.54 22.73
N GLU A 257 27.66 -18.88 23.96
CA GLU A 257 29.04 -18.89 24.39
C GLU A 257 29.88 -19.75 23.44
N LYS A 258 31.09 -19.27 23.18
CA LYS A 258 32.06 -19.86 22.26
C LYS A 258 32.40 -21.29 22.67
N GLU A 259 32.21 -22.24 21.77
CA GLU A 259 33.08 -23.42 21.72
C GLU A 259 33.60 -23.64 20.29
N HIS A 260 34.91 -23.82 20.21
CA HIS A 260 35.69 -24.05 19.01
C HIS A 260 35.52 -25.49 18.52
N GLY A 261 35.28 -25.67 17.23
CA GLY A 261 35.33 -26.98 16.59
C GLY A 261 35.30 -26.85 15.08
N ILE A 262 36.47 -26.83 14.46
CA ILE A 262 36.68 -26.87 13.00
C ILE A 262 36.40 -28.29 12.51
N THR A 263 35.61 -28.45 11.45
CA THR A 263 35.80 -29.54 10.48
C THR A 263 35.19 -29.21 9.13
N THR A 264 36.05 -29.22 8.12
CA THR A 264 35.77 -28.98 6.70
C THR A 264 35.17 -30.23 6.07
N ARG A 265 34.09 -30.09 5.28
CA ARG A 265 33.72 -31.08 4.26
C ARG A 265 33.18 -30.39 3.00
N GLU A 266 33.69 -30.87 1.88
CA GLU A 266 33.37 -30.54 0.50
C GLU A 266 31.90 -30.84 0.17
N ILE A 267 31.28 -29.99 -0.66
CA ILE A 267 30.01 -30.29 -1.33
C ILE A 267 30.17 -29.91 -2.80
N THR A 268 29.92 -30.91 -3.64
CA THR A 268 29.92 -30.93 -5.10
C THR A 268 28.75 -30.14 -5.70
N ASP A 269 29.02 -29.58 -6.88
CA ASP A 269 28.08 -28.88 -7.75
C ASP A 269 26.85 -29.73 -8.10
N THR A 270 25.66 -29.16 -7.90
CA THR A 270 24.42 -29.64 -8.53
C THR A 270 23.71 -28.46 -9.17
N ALA A 271 23.31 -28.65 -10.43
CA ALA A 271 22.69 -27.66 -11.30
C ALA A 271 21.46 -26.99 -10.66
N VAL A 272 21.44 -25.64 -10.71
CA VAL A 272 20.34 -24.81 -10.22
C VAL A 272 19.30 -24.67 -11.33
N GLU A 273 18.19 -25.39 -11.20
CA GLU A 273 16.96 -25.07 -11.92
C GLU A 273 16.46 -23.68 -11.49
N GLN A 274 16.09 -22.84 -12.47
CA GLN A 274 15.52 -21.53 -12.22
C GLN A 274 14.15 -21.67 -11.50
N PRO A 275 13.94 -21.07 -10.32
CA PRO A 275 12.63 -21.08 -9.70
C PRO A 275 11.72 -20.14 -10.47
N GLN A 276 10.70 -20.72 -11.10
CA GLN A 276 9.56 -19.98 -11.62
C GLN A 276 8.98 -19.07 -10.51
N GLN A 277 8.81 -17.81 -10.86
CA GLN A 277 8.33 -16.74 -9.99
C GLN A 277 6.85 -16.97 -9.67
N THR A 278 6.57 -17.77 -8.63
CA THR A 278 5.22 -18.00 -8.12
C THR A 278 4.78 -16.82 -7.28
N CYS A 279 3.61 -16.25 -7.58
CA CYS A 279 2.98 -15.22 -6.76
C CYS A 279 2.74 -15.81 -5.35
N GLN A 280 3.52 -15.38 -4.35
CA GLN A 280 3.63 -16.05 -3.03
C GLN A 280 2.43 -15.83 -2.09
N HIS A 281 1.31 -15.36 -2.59
CA HIS A 281 0.06 -15.27 -1.86
C HIS A 281 -0.98 -16.03 -2.69
N PRO A 282 -1.55 -17.15 -2.20
CA PRO A 282 -2.74 -17.67 -2.86
C PRO A 282 -3.78 -16.56 -2.78
N ILE A 283 -4.09 -15.99 -3.93
CA ILE A 283 -5.20 -15.06 -4.08
C ILE A 283 -6.43 -15.90 -3.80
N VAL A 284 -7.03 -15.75 -2.62
CA VAL A 284 -8.23 -16.48 -2.27
C VAL A 284 -9.40 -15.81 -3.00
N THR A 285 -9.94 -16.48 -4.00
CA THR A 285 -11.05 -15.98 -4.82
C THR A 285 -12.40 -16.20 -4.12
N ALA A 286 -13.43 -15.46 -4.55
CA ALA A 286 -14.80 -15.71 -4.07
C ALA A 286 -15.27 -17.14 -4.39
N SER A 287 -14.84 -17.71 -5.52
CA SER A 287 -15.15 -19.11 -5.90
C SER A 287 -14.57 -20.09 -4.90
N GLU A 288 -13.27 -19.96 -4.59
CA GLU A 288 -12.60 -20.84 -3.63
C GLU A 288 -13.24 -20.77 -2.24
N VAL A 289 -13.61 -19.57 -1.77
CA VAL A 289 -14.33 -19.41 -0.50
C VAL A 289 -15.69 -20.12 -0.54
N ASN A 290 -16.42 -20.00 -1.63
CA ASN A 290 -17.72 -20.64 -1.79
C ASN A 290 -17.60 -22.16 -1.86
N GLU A 291 -16.62 -22.70 -2.58
CA GLU A 291 -16.30 -24.13 -2.59
C GLU A 291 -15.95 -24.63 -1.18
N TYR A 292 -15.07 -23.91 -0.49
CA TYR A 292 -14.65 -24.23 0.87
C TYR A 292 -15.84 -24.27 1.83
N ARG A 293 -16.74 -23.30 1.71
CA ARG A 293 -17.99 -23.24 2.47
C ARG A 293 -18.93 -24.40 2.13
N GLN A 294 -19.10 -24.75 0.86
CA GLN A 294 -19.98 -25.83 0.41
C GLN A 294 -19.48 -27.20 0.91
N GLN A 295 -18.17 -27.37 1.07
CA GLN A 295 -17.55 -28.55 1.67
C GLN A 295 -17.79 -28.68 3.19
N GLY A 296 -18.38 -27.66 3.83
CA GLY A 296 -18.62 -27.65 5.28
C GLY A 296 -17.36 -27.38 6.11
N SER A 297 -16.30 -26.88 5.48
CA SER A 297 -15.03 -26.55 6.13
C SER A 297 -15.17 -25.37 7.09
N ARG A 298 -14.31 -25.28 8.11
CA ARG A 298 -14.40 -24.20 9.12
C ARG A 298 -13.72 -22.95 8.58
N LYS A 299 -14.29 -21.76 8.83
CA LYS A 299 -13.70 -20.46 8.43
C LYS A 299 -12.23 -20.31 8.82
N ARG A 300 -11.87 -20.76 10.02
CA ARG A 300 -10.49 -20.69 10.55
C ARG A 300 -9.48 -21.50 9.75
N ASP A 301 -9.95 -22.49 8.99
CA ASP A 301 -9.11 -23.35 8.16
C ASP A 301 -8.84 -22.69 6.78
N LEU A 302 -9.60 -21.62 6.43
CA LEU A 302 -9.31 -20.77 5.28
C LEU A 302 -7.98 -20.05 5.50
N ILE A 303 -7.10 -20.14 4.51
CA ILE A 303 -5.76 -19.56 4.56
C ILE A 303 -5.85 -18.07 4.95
N ARG A 304 -5.18 -17.71 6.06
CA ARG A 304 -5.08 -16.34 6.61
C ARG A 304 -6.35 -15.76 7.22
N PHE A 305 -7.41 -16.54 7.43
CA PHE A 305 -8.64 -16.04 8.06
C PHE A 305 -8.40 -15.40 9.43
N GLU A 306 -7.56 -16.00 10.29
CA GLU A 306 -7.27 -15.44 11.62
C GLU A 306 -6.62 -14.06 11.55
N ARG A 307 -5.71 -13.86 10.59
CA ARG A 307 -5.06 -12.57 10.36
C ARG A 307 -6.08 -11.54 9.86
N PHE A 308 -6.87 -11.90 8.85
CA PHE A 308 -7.95 -11.06 8.34
C PHE A 308 -8.92 -10.66 9.45
N SER A 309 -9.36 -11.62 10.27
CA SER A 309 -10.27 -11.40 11.40
C SER A 309 -9.70 -10.43 12.43
N LYS A 310 -8.38 -10.50 12.69
CA LYS A 310 -7.70 -9.59 13.63
C LYS A 310 -7.55 -8.18 13.07
N GLU A 311 -7.23 -8.05 11.78
CA GLU A 311 -7.04 -6.76 11.10
C GLU A 311 -8.36 -6.00 10.91
N ILE A 312 -9.41 -6.72 10.50
CA ILE A 312 -10.74 -6.13 10.32
C ILE A 312 -11.38 -5.83 11.67
N GLY A 313 -11.19 -6.68 12.67
CA GLY A 313 -11.81 -6.51 13.99
C GLY A 313 -13.33 -6.67 13.95
N ARG A 314 -14.01 -6.18 15.00
CA ARG A 314 -15.47 -6.20 15.09
C ARG A 314 -16.04 -4.93 14.48
N ARG A 315 -16.77 -5.04 13.37
CA ARG A 315 -17.32 -3.90 12.62
C ARG A 315 -18.78 -4.15 12.27
N HIS A 316 -19.53 -3.09 12.00
CA HIS A 316 -20.79 -3.19 11.26
C HIS A 316 -20.52 -3.23 9.78
N PHE A 317 -21.07 -4.19 9.05
CA PHE A 317 -20.89 -4.27 7.61
C PHE A 317 -22.13 -3.80 6.86
N VAL A 318 -21.93 -2.90 5.90
CA VAL A 318 -22.98 -2.44 4.98
C VAL A 318 -22.58 -2.84 3.57
N PHE A 319 -23.43 -3.58 2.89
CA PHE A 319 -23.27 -3.96 1.49
C PHE A 319 -24.13 -3.01 0.67
N LEU A 320 -23.49 -2.20 -0.18
CA LEU A 320 -24.16 -1.32 -1.11
C LEU A 320 -24.00 -1.89 -2.52
N VAL A 321 -25.09 -2.32 -3.12
CA VAL A 321 -25.11 -2.95 -4.44
C VAL A 321 -25.63 -1.96 -5.46
N ASP A 322 -24.83 -1.68 -6.48
CA ASP A 322 -25.30 -1.10 -7.73
C ASP A 322 -26.19 -2.13 -8.43
N ASP A 323 -27.50 -1.89 -8.41
CA ASP A 323 -28.51 -2.70 -9.10
C ASP A 323 -29.03 -1.99 -10.35
N SER A 324 -28.20 -1.16 -10.99
CA SER A 324 -28.47 -0.64 -12.32
C SER A 324 -28.50 -1.76 -13.37
N GLU A 325 -29.13 -1.46 -14.51
CA GLU A 325 -29.19 -2.37 -15.66
C GLU A 325 -27.80 -2.83 -16.11
N SER A 326 -26.78 -1.97 -15.98
CA SER A 326 -25.39 -2.29 -16.33
C SER A 326 -24.78 -3.44 -15.52
N MET A 327 -25.32 -3.70 -14.33
CA MET A 327 -24.88 -4.74 -13.39
C MET A 327 -25.63 -6.06 -13.58
N HIS A 328 -26.68 -6.12 -14.41
CA HIS A 328 -27.50 -7.33 -14.58
C HIS A 328 -26.70 -8.54 -15.06
N GLU A 329 -25.80 -8.34 -16.03
CA GLU A 329 -24.94 -9.42 -16.55
C GLU A 329 -23.93 -9.93 -15.50
N HIS A 330 -23.60 -9.12 -14.49
CA HIS A 330 -22.69 -9.46 -13.39
C HIS A 330 -23.41 -9.98 -12.15
N SER A 331 -24.74 -10.04 -12.16
CA SER A 331 -25.56 -10.38 -10.99
C SER A 331 -25.18 -11.70 -10.30
N SER A 332 -24.80 -12.72 -11.07
CA SER A 332 -24.32 -13.99 -10.50
C SER A 332 -22.99 -13.81 -9.76
N GLN A 333 -22.04 -13.10 -10.36
CA GLN A 333 -20.73 -12.84 -9.76
C GLN A 333 -20.85 -11.96 -8.51
N VAL A 334 -21.74 -10.96 -8.54
CA VAL A 334 -22.07 -10.12 -7.38
C VAL A 334 -22.66 -10.98 -6.26
N ALA A 335 -23.61 -11.86 -6.57
CA ALA A 335 -24.22 -12.75 -5.59
C ALA A 335 -23.19 -13.69 -4.97
N ASP A 336 -22.35 -14.34 -5.77
CA ASP A 336 -21.35 -15.29 -5.30
C ASP A 336 -20.27 -14.60 -4.46
N THR A 337 -19.82 -13.41 -4.87
CA THR A 337 -18.86 -12.59 -4.12
C THR A 337 -19.45 -12.12 -2.80
N ALA A 338 -20.68 -11.58 -2.82
CA ALA A 338 -21.36 -11.18 -1.60
C ALA A 338 -21.51 -12.37 -0.65
N GLN A 339 -21.82 -13.55 -1.19
CA GLN A 339 -21.98 -14.77 -0.41
C GLN A 339 -20.70 -15.22 0.28
N ALA A 340 -19.58 -15.18 -0.43
CA ALA A 340 -18.25 -15.45 0.12
C ALA A 340 -17.91 -14.45 1.24
N LEU A 341 -18.08 -13.15 0.98
CA LEU A 341 -17.77 -12.10 1.96
C LEU A 341 -18.63 -12.20 3.22
N MET A 342 -19.95 -12.38 3.06
CA MET A 342 -20.87 -12.59 4.18
C MET A 342 -20.43 -13.76 5.04
N TRP A 343 -20.08 -14.89 4.43
CA TRP A 343 -19.62 -16.05 5.17
C TRP A 343 -18.34 -15.73 5.94
N ILE A 344 -17.38 -15.02 5.35
CA ILE A 344 -16.15 -14.63 6.05
C ILE A 344 -16.46 -13.70 7.24
N ILE A 345 -17.30 -12.68 7.06
CA ILE A 345 -17.49 -11.59 8.04
C ILE A 345 -18.62 -11.81 9.05
N GLU A 346 -19.46 -12.84 8.90
CA GLU A 346 -20.65 -13.10 9.76
C GLU A 346 -20.35 -13.06 11.27
N ARG A 347 -19.15 -13.49 11.70
CA ARG A 347 -18.75 -13.46 13.13
C ARG A 347 -18.08 -12.15 13.56
N LEU A 348 -17.70 -11.32 12.59
CA LEU A 348 -17.10 -10.02 12.78
C LEU A 348 -18.17 -8.94 12.90
N ASP A 349 -19.33 -9.16 12.27
CA ASP A 349 -20.50 -8.30 12.38
C ASP A 349 -21.14 -8.40 13.77
N VAL A 350 -21.33 -7.25 14.41
CA VAL A 350 -21.89 -7.16 15.77
C VAL A 350 -23.41 -7.13 15.78
N ASP A 351 -24.04 -6.52 14.76
CA ASP A 351 -25.49 -6.25 14.78
C ASP A 351 -26.21 -6.66 13.48
N GLY A 352 -25.59 -7.52 12.68
CA GLY A 352 -26.10 -8.01 11.41
C GLY A 352 -25.69 -7.15 10.22
N ILE A 353 -25.51 -7.81 9.07
CA ILE A 353 -25.10 -7.16 7.83
C ILE A 353 -26.30 -6.37 7.26
N ASP A 354 -26.07 -5.09 6.95
CA ASP A 354 -27.06 -4.23 6.28
C ASP A 354 -26.87 -4.34 4.75
N LEU A 355 -27.91 -4.70 4.00
CA LEU A 355 -27.91 -4.64 2.53
C LEU A 355 -28.68 -3.42 2.03
N ARG A 356 -28.11 -2.74 1.04
CA ARG A 356 -28.61 -1.52 0.40
C ARG A 356 -28.49 -1.64 -1.12
N PHE A 357 -29.43 -1.05 -1.83
CA PHE A 357 -29.45 -1.00 -3.28
C PHE A 357 -29.39 0.45 -3.77
N ALA A 358 -28.66 0.71 -4.83
CA ALA A 358 -28.52 2.05 -5.42
C ALA A 358 -29.85 2.61 -5.93
N SER A 359 -30.77 1.73 -6.32
CA SER A 359 -32.11 2.07 -6.79
C SER A 359 -33.13 2.34 -5.68
N ASP A 360 -32.78 2.05 -4.42
CA ASP A 360 -33.66 2.17 -3.27
C ASP A 360 -32.88 2.68 -2.05
N PRO A 361 -32.45 3.96 -2.09
CA PRO A 361 -31.48 4.51 -1.15
C PRO A 361 -32.00 4.54 0.30
N ASP A 362 -33.29 4.79 0.47
CA ASP A 362 -33.89 4.97 1.80
C ASP A 362 -34.17 3.63 2.48
N ASN A 363 -34.43 2.57 1.71
CA ASN A 363 -34.78 1.27 2.28
C ASN A 363 -33.53 0.44 2.61
N SER A 364 -33.55 -0.12 3.82
CA SER A 364 -32.52 -1.06 4.25
C SER A 364 -33.12 -2.44 4.27
N HIS A 365 -32.50 -3.32 3.50
CA HIS A 365 -32.80 -4.73 3.55
C HIS A 365 -31.91 -5.35 4.62
N ARG A 366 -32.28 -5.14 5.89
CA ARG A 366 -31.61 -5.85 6.97
C ARG A 366 -31.89 -7.34 6.81
N SER A 367 -30.83 -8.13 6.80
CA SER A 367 -30.98 -9.53 7.21
C SER A 367 -31.43 -9.48 8.66
N LEU A 368 -32.73 -9.70 8.88
CA LEU A 368 -33.40 -9.62 10.17
C LEU A 368 -32.51 -10.16 11.30
N ASN A 369 -32.37 -9.38 12.37
CA ASN A 369 -31.62 -9.65 13.60
C ASN A 369 -32.12 -10.86 14.43
N PHE A 370 -32.61 -11.92 13.78
CA PHE A 370 -33.12 -13.14 14.42
C PHE A 370 -32.01 -14.19 14.64
N VAL A 371 -30.88 -14.01 13.97
CA VAL A 371 -29.83 -15.00 13.74
C VAL A 371 -29.07 -15.41 14.99
N SER A 372 -28.61 -14.47 15.82
CA SER A 372 -27.80 -14.86 17.00
C SER A 372 -28.63 -15.59 18.07
N ARG A 373 -29.95 -15.41 18.12
CA ARG A 373 -30.82 -16.13 19.08
C ARG A 373 -31.46 -17.39 18.50
N VAL A 374 -31.60 -17.48 17.17
CA VAL A 374 -32.20 -18.64 16.50
C VAL A 374 -31.19 -19.58 15.91
N LEU A 375 -30.01 -19.15 15.43
CA LEU A 375 -28.89 -20.06 15.16
C LEU A 375 -28.33 -20.67 16.44
N ALA A 376 -28.34 -19.96 17.57
CA ALA A 376 -28.01 -20.55 18.87
C ALA A 376 -29.04 -21.61 19.33
N LYS A 377 -30.27 -21.58 18.80
CA LYS A 377 -31.30 -22.60 19.03
C LYS A 377 -31.43 -23.65 17.90
N MET A 378 -30.85 -23.40 16.73
CA MET A 378 -30.93 -24.28 15.55
C MET A 378 -29.61 -24.96 15.18
N SER A 379 -28.49 -24.65 15.84
CA SER A 379 -27.19 -25.33 15.66
C SER A 379 -27.16 -26.79 16.15
N MET A 380 -28.31 -27.46 16.23
CA MET A 380 -28.45 -28.88 16.57
C MET A 380 -29.17 -29.69 15.48
N SER A 381 -29.56 -29.09 14.35
CA SER A 381 -30.12 -29.84 13.21
C SER A 381 -29.17 -29.81 12.01
N PRO A 382 -28.46 -30.92 11.70
CA PRO A 382 -27.53 -31.01 10.57
C PRO A 382 -28.18 -30.90 9.18
N ASN A 383 -29.52 -30.90 9.09
CA ASN A 383 -30.23 -31.10 7.82
C ASN A 383 -30.89 -29.86 7.22
N SER A 384 -30.88 -28.69 7.88
CA SER A 384 -31.36 -27.45 7.25
C SER A 384 -30.25 -26.77 6.45
N LYS A 385 -29.95 -27.28 5.24
CA LYS A 385 -28.87 -26.81 4.35
C LYS A 385 -29.08 -25.42 3.72
N GLY A 386 -30.05 -24.63 4.15
CA GLY A 386 -30.34 -23.29 3.63
C GLY A 386 -30.13 -22.19 4.67
N GLY A 387 -28.88 -21.85 4.98
CA GLY A 387 -28.57 -20.73 5.87
C GLY A 387 -28.94 -19.36 5.26
N GLU A 388 -28.96 -18.31 6.07
CA GLU A 388 -29.38 -16.95 5.68
C GLU A 388 -28.53 -16.32 4.56
N SER A 389 -27.26 -16.75 4.45
CA SER A 389 -26.39 -16.46 3.32
C SER A 389 -27.02 -16.87 1.97
N GLY A 390 -27.91 -17.87 1.95
CA GLY A 390 -28.70 -18.25 0.79
C GLY A 390 -29.88 -17.30 0.51
N ARG A 391 -30.52 -16.75 1.54
CA ARG A 391 -31.63 -15.79 1.36
C ARG A 391 -31.14 -14.48 0.75
N LEU A 392 -30.01 -13.95 1.24
CA LEU A 392 -29.46 -12.72 0.67
C LEU A 392 -28.92 -12.94 -0.74
N ALA A 393 -28.24 -14.07 -1.00
CA ALA A 393 -27.84 -14.45 -2.34
C ALA A 393 -29.06 -14.57 -3.28
N ASN A 394 -30.19 -15.09 -2.79
CA ASN A 394 -31.43 -15.13 -3.56
C ASN A 394 -32.00 -13.73 -3.81
N MET A 395 -31.91 -12.80 -2.86
CA MET A 395 -32.30 -11.40 -3.10
C MET A 395 -31.44 -10.74 -4.18
N ILE A 396 -30.13 -10.96 -4.15
CA ILE A 396 -29.21 -10.44 -5.18
C ILE A 396 -29.48 -11.11 -6.53
N ARG A 397 -29.74 -12.42 -6.55
CA ARG A 397 -30.12 -13.16 -7.78
C ARG A 397 -31.49 -12.77 -8.34
N GLN A 398 -32.32 -12.08 -7.57
CA GLN A 398 -33.60 -11.55 -8.04
C GLN A 398 -33.47 -10.17 -8.69
N ILE A 399 -32.31 -9.49 -8.57
CA ILE A 399 -32.05 -8.21 -9.22
C ILE A 399 -32.40 -8.25 -10.73
N PRO A 400 -31.93 -9.24 -11.52
CA PRO A 400 -32.21 -9.29 -12.96
C PRO A 400 -33.69 -9.45 -13.31
N ASN A 401 -34.50 -9.98 -12.38
CA ASN A 401 -35.92 -10.24 -12.59
C ASN A 401 -36.80 -9.04 -12.21
N SER A 402 -36.23 -8.01 -11.59
CA SER A 402 -36.93 -6.76 -11.33
C SER A 402 -36.90 -5.89 -12.59
N ALA A 403 -38.01 -5.16 -12.85
CA ALA A 403 -38.04 -4.23 -13.97
C ALA A 403 -36.89 -3.21 -13.80
N PRO A 404 -36.11 -2.93 -14.87
CA PRO A 404 -34.95 -2.06 -14.76
C PRO A 404 -35.37 -0.72 -14.17
N LYS A 405 -34.77 -0.38 -13.03
CA LYS A 405 -35.08 0.87 -12.34
C LYS A 405 -34.27 1.98 -13.02
N MET A 406 -34.98 2.89 -13.69
CA MET A 406 -34.36 3.97 -14.47
C MET A 406 -33.56 4.99 -13.64
N ALA A 407 -33.64 4.95 -12.31
CA ALA A 407 -32.95 5.86 -11.41
C ALA A 407 -32.15 5.08 -10.35
N CYS A 408 -30.94 4.66 -10.69
CA CYS A 408 -29.96 4.15 -9.72
C CYS A 408 -28.96 5.27 -9.41
N SER A 409 -28.75 5.55 -8.12
CA SER A 409 -27.76 6.52 -7.68
C SER A 409 -27.00 5.97 -6.48
N LEU A 410 -25.78 5.48 -6.72
CA LEU A 410 -24.88 5.04 -5.67
C LEU A 410 -24.62 6.16 -4.66
N GLN A 411 -24.52 7.41 -5.14
CA GLN A 411 -24.42 8.56 -4.26
C GLN A 411 -25.62 8.69 -3.33
N ALA A 412 -26.85 8.69 -3.85
CA ALA A 412 -28.04 8.86 -3.02
C ALA A 412 -28.14 7.75 -1.97
N ALA A 413 -27.83 6.50 -2.34
CA ALA A 413 -27.84 5.39 -1.40
C ALA A 413 -26.72 5.49 -0.35
N PHE A 414 -25.55 5.97 -0.74
CA PHE A 414 -24.45 6.24 0.18
C PHE A 414 -24.80 7.37 1.16
N ASP A 415 -25.33 8.49 0.66
CA ASP A 415 -25.76 9.63 1.46
C ASP A 415 -26.86 9.23 2.45
N ALA A 416 -27.77 8.34 2.04
CA ALA A 416 -28.79 7.77 2.93
C ALA A 416 -28.18 6.88 4.03
N ILE A 417 -27.19 6.03 3.71
CA ILE A 417 -26.45 5.24 4.71
C ILE A 417 -25.79 6.16 5.75
N ILE A 418 -25.13 7.21 5.27
CA ILE A 418 -24.39 8.19 6.07
C ILE A 418 -25.30 9.00 7.00
N SER A 419 -26.43 9.44 6.46
CA SER A 419 -27.42 10.22 7.21
C SER A 419 -28.10 9.38 8.29
N GLU A 420 -27.96 8.05 8.23
CA GLU A 420 -28.65 7.15 9.13
C GLU A 420 -27.92 6.97 10.47
N GLN A 421 -28.44 7.61 11.52
CA GLN A 421 -27.88 7.56 12.88
C GLN A 421 -27.66 6.14 13.41
N ARG A 422 -28.45 5.16 12.95
CA ARG A 422 -28.34 3.77 13.41
C ARG A 422 -27.07 3.07 12.88
N VAL A 423 -26.61 3.45 11.70
CA VAL A 423 -25.36 2.92 11.11
C VAL A 423 -24.20 3.46 11.92
N PHE A 424 -24.25 4.75 12.25
CA PHE A 424 -23.17 5.52 12.88
C PHE A 424 -23.40 5.81 14.37
N LYS A 425 -23.71 4.78 15.16
CA LYS A 425 -23.73 4.91 16.64
C LYS A 425 -22.33 5.29 17.14
N LYS A 426 -22.26 6.15 18.18
CA LYS A 426 -20.99 6.46 18.88
C LYS A 426 -20.27 5.15 19.23
N SER A 427 -18.95 5.12 19.00
CA SER A 427 -18.04 3.97 19.19
C SER A 427 -18.20 2.76 18.27
N ARG A 428 -19.02 2.84 17.21
CA ARG A 428 -19.18 1.76 16.25
C ARG A 428 -18.19 1.91 15.09
N GLN A 429 -17.42 0.85 14.81
CA GLN A 429 -16.60 0.77 13.60
C GLN A 429 -17.48 0.30 12.45
N VAL A 430 -17.48 0.98 11.31
CA VAL A 430 -18.34 0.65 10.16
C VAL A 430 -17.48 0.32 8.94
N CYS A 431 -17.86 -0.71 8.19
CA CYS A 431 -17.25 -1.08 6.92
C CYS A 431 -18.31 -1.10 5.82
N ILE A 432 -18.16 -0.24 4.81
CA ILE A 432 -19.04 -0.23 3.63
C ILE A 432 -18.33 -0.92 2.47
N ILE A 433 -18.97 -1.94 1.93
CA ILE A 433 -18.52 -2.70 0.75
C ILE A 433 -19.46 -2.37 -0.40
N VAL A 434 -18.91 -1.80 -1.47
CA VAL A 434 -19.69 -1.31 -2.62
C VAL A 434 -19.43 -2.17 -3.84
N PHE A 435 -20.47 -2.81 -4.35
CA PHE A 435 -20.45 -3.62 -5.58
C PHE A 435 -20.89 -2.73 -6.75
N ARG A 436 -20.02 -2.52 -7.73
CA ARG A 436 -20.29 -1.62 -8.87
C ARG A 436 -19.58 -2.06 -10.14
N LYS A 437 -20.09 -1.61 -11.29
CA LYS A 437 -19.42 -1.66 -12.60
C LYS A 437 -19.20 -0.27 -13.19
N GLY A 438 -19.87 0.77 -12.66
CA GLY A 438 -19.97 2.06 -13.34
C GLY A 438 -20.00 3.29 -12.44
N VAL A 439 -20.49 4.38 -13.03
CA VAL A 439 -20.33 5.77 -12.55
C VAL A 439 -21.08 6.01 -11.24
N TRP A 440 -20.41 6.67 -10.29
CA TRP A 440 -20.95 7.00 -8.97
C TRP A 440 -22.18 7.94 -8.99
N ARG A 441 -22.28 8.81 -10.00
CA ARG A 441 -23.40 9.74 -10.22
C ARG A 441 -24.02 9.49 -11.58
N ALA A 442 -25.35 9.46 -11.65
CA ALA A 442 -26.05 9.68 -12.91
C ALA A 442 -25.61 11.05 -13.46
N GLU A 443 -25.18 11.12 -14.72
CA GLU A 443 -24.58 12.31 -15.31
C GLU A 443 -25.55 13.50 -15.30
N VAL A 444 -25.49 14.34 -14.27
CA VAL A 444 -26.07 15.68 -14.28
C VAL A 444 -24.95 16.66 -14.61
N ASP A 445 -24.62 16.72 -15.91
CA ASP A 445 -23.98 17.76 -16.74
C ASP A 445 -23.06 18.85 -16.14
N ASN A 446 -22.39 18.63 -15.01
CA ASN A 446 -21.48 19.62 -14.41
C ASN A 446 -20.05 19.08 -14.30
N ARG A 447 -19.20 19.56 -15.21
CA ARG A 447 -17.76 19.24 -15.38
C ARG A 447 -16.89 19.46 -14.13
N ASN A 448 -17.45 20.01 -13.05
CA ASN A 448 -16.76 20.30 -11.80
C ASN A 448 -17.06 19.32 -10.65
N SER A 449 -17.85 18.26 -10.86
CA SER A 449 -18.40 17.45 -9.76
C SER A 449 -17.81 16.05 -9.58
N ARG A 450 -16.58 15.81 -10.07
CA ARG A 450 -15.81 14.56 -9.84
C ARG A 450 -15.16 14.47 -8.44
N ARG A 451 -15.68 15.17 -7.43
CA ARG A 451 -15.26 14.90 -6.05
C ARG A 451 -15.79 13.52 -5.69
N GLU A 452 -14.89 12.66 -5.23
CA GLU A 452 -15.34 11.37 -4.74
C GLU A 452 -16.19 11.60 -3.49
N PRO A 453 -17.30 10.88 -3.31
CA PRO A 453 -18.16 10.93 -2.11
C PRO A 453 -17.37 10.82 -0.78
N VAL A 454 -16.20 10.21 -0.85
CA VAL A 454 -15.22 10.09 0.23
C VAL A 454 -14.78 11.48 0.72
N ASP A 455 -14.56 12.44 -0.20
CA ASP A 455 -14.17 13.80 0.13
C ASP A 455 -15.28 14.55 0.87
N ASP A 456 -16.54 14.39 0.44
CA ASP A 456 -17.68 15.03 1.09
C ASP A 456 -17.95 14.39 2.47
N LEU A 457 -17.73 13.07 2.62
CA LEU A 457 -17.74 12.39 3.91
C LEU A 457 -16.69 12.99 4.86
N PHE A 458 -15.45 13.15 4.40
CA PHE A 458 -14.36 13.74 5.20
C PHE A 458 -14.67 15.17 5.66
N ASN A 459 -15.32 15.96 4.80
CA ASN A 459 -15.61 17.37 5.10
C ASN A 459 -16.84 17.56 5.99
N THR A 460 -17.74 16.58 6.07
CA THR A 460 -19.02 16.72 6.79
C THR A 460 -19.13 15.89 8.07
N HIS A 461 -18.25 14.90 8.30
CA HIS A 461 -18.45 13.91 9.36
C HIS A 461 -17.67 14.14 10.66
N LYS A 462 -18.29 13.67 11.75
CA LYS A 462 -17.80 13.79 13.14
C LYS A 462 -16.59 12.86 13.37
N PRO A 463 -15.50 13.35 14.01
CA PRO A 463 -14.23 12.63 14.20
C PRO A 463 -14.26 11.40 15.12
N CYS A 464 -15.44 10.84 15.44
CA CYS A 464 -15.63 9.79 16.45
C CYS A 464 -15.96 8.40 15.87
N ILE A 465 -15.84 8.21 14.56
CA ILE A 465 -16.24 6.98 13.87
C ILE A 465 -15.03 6.44 13.09
N ASP A 466 -14.64 5.19 13.37
CA ASP A 466 -13.70 4.44 12.52
C ASP A 466 -14.49 3.83 11.36
N PHE A 467 -14.12 4.20 10.15
CA PHE A 467 -14.85 3.91 8.94
C PHE A 467 -13.91 3.33 7.88
N SER A 468 -14.29 2.20 7.29
CA SER A 468 -13.56 1.62 6.16
C SER A 468 -14.47 1.50 4.95
N PHE A 469 -13.91 1.74 3.78
CA PHE A 469 -14.63 1.71 2.52
C PHE A 469 -13.90 0.81 1.51
N ARG A 470 -14.64 -0.10 0.87
CA ARG A 470 -14.11 -1.08 -0.09
C ARG A 470 -14.96 -1.06 -1.36
N PHE A 471 -14.31 -0.99 -2.50
CA PHE A 471 -14.96 -1.14 -3.80
C PHE A 471 -14.70 -2.56 -4.33
N VAL A 472 -15.75 -3.15 -4.89
CA VAL A 472 -15.71 -4.42 -5.63
C VAL A 472 -16.15 -4.09 -7.05
N ASN A 473 -15.18 -4.03 -7.97
CA ASN A 473 -15.44 -3.61 -9.35
C ASN A 473 -15.68 -4.83 -10.26
N PHE A 474 -16.72 -4.75 -11.10
CA PHE A 474 -17.12 -5.77 -12.07
C PHE A 474 -16.98 -5.29 -13.53
N GLU A 475 -16.10 -4.29 -13.78
CA GLU A 475 -15.82 -3.82 -15.14
C GLU A 475 -15.26 -4.93 -16.04
N ASP A 476 -15.73 -4.98 -17.29
CA ASP A 476 -15.15 -5.78 -18.38
C ASP A 476 -13.81 -5.18 -18.79
N ASP A 477 -12.79 -5.35 -17.96
CA ASP A 477 -11.42 -5.14 -18.40
C ASP A 477 -11.11 -6.30 -19.36
N SER A 478 -11.41 -6.10 -20.66
CA SER A 478 -11.24 -7.07 -21.75
C SER A 478 -9.81 -7.63 -21.90
N SER A 479 -8.90 -7.19 -21.03
CA SER A 479 -7.51 -7.60 -20.91
C SER A 479 -7.22 -8.57 -19.75
N LYS A 480 -8.17 -8.87 -18.85
CA LYS A 480 -7.96 -9.74 -17.68
C LYS A 480 -9.03 -10.84 -17.58
N THR A 481 -8.63 -12.03 -17.12
CA THR A 481 -9.58 -13.12 -16.90
C THR A 481 -10.62 -12.72 -15.85
N PRO A 482 -11.93 -12.95 -16.10
CA PRO A 482 -13.05 -12.48 -15.27
C PRO A 482 -13.14 -13.12 -13.87
N GLU A 483 -12.18 -13.97 -13.49
CA GLU A 483 -12.23 -14.76 -12.25
C GLU A 483 -11.65 -14.04 -11.02
N THR A 484 -10.97 -12.90 -11.19
CA THR A 484 -10.29 -12.24 -10.07
C THR A 484 -11.05 -11.00 -9.62
N VAL A 485 -11.95 -11.18 -8.67
CA VAL A 485 -12.50 -10.06 -7.89
C VAL A 485 -11.38 -9.49 -7.02
N LEU A 486 -10.79 -8.38 -7.46
CA LEU A 486 -9.82 -7.62 -6.67
C LEU A 486 -10.57 -6.91 -5.54
N ILE A 487 -10.43 -7.42 -4.31
CA ILE A 487 -10.80 -6.68 -3.11
C ILE A 487 -9.70 -5.64 -2.87
N GLU A 488 -9.74 -4.57 -3.64
CA GLU A 488 -8.97 -3.39 -3.26
C GLU A 488 -9.59 -2.80 -2.02
N GLY A 489 -8.73 -2.27 -1.15
CA GLY A 489 -9.21 -1.08 -0.50
C GLY A 489 -8.46 -0.61 0.71
N TYR A 490 -9.13 0.35 1.31
CA TYR A 490 -8.48 1.36 2.07
C TYR A 490 -9.02 1.28 3.50
N LEU A 491 -8.12 0.96 4.42
CA LEU A 491 -8.37 1.09 5.86
C LEU A 491 -8.01 2.54 6.23
N TRP A 492 -9.03 3.37 6.43
CA TRP A 492 -8.86 4.75 6.89
C TRP A 492 -9.20 4.80 8.38
N ASN A 493 -8.18 4.86 9.23
CA ASN A 493 -8.38 4.97 10.66
C ASN A 493 -8.39 6.45 11.05
N MET A 494 -9.58 7.02 11.24
CA MET A 494 -9.72 8.37 11.81
C MET A 494 -9.32 8.27 13.28
N GLY A 495 -8.08 8.69 13.59
CA GLY A 495 -7.58 8.70 14.96
C GLY A 495 -8.57 9.41 15.88
N ARG A 496 -8.72 8.90 17.11
CA ARG A 496 -9.43 9.65 18.15
C ARG A 496 -8.67 10.95 18.37
N GLY A 497 -9.22 12.07 17.95
CA GLY A 497 -8.77 13.37 18.42
C GLY A 497 -8.89 13.37 19.94
N GLN A 498 -7.75 13.49 20.63
CA GLN A 498 -7.73 13.94 22.02
C GLN A 498 -7.84 15.46 22.03
#